data_AF-A0A377NEL1-F1
#
_entry.id   AF-A0A377NEL1-F1
#
_cell.length_a   1.000
_cell.length_b   1.000
_cell.length_c   1.000
_cell.angle_alpha   90.00
_cell.angle_beta   90.00
_cell.angle_gamma   90.00
#
_symmetry.space_group_name_H-M   'P 1'
#
loop_
_entity.id
_entity.type
_entity.pdbx_description
1 polymer ?
#
loop_
_entity_poly.entity_id
_entity_poly.type
_entity_poly.pdbx_seq_one_letter_code
_entity_poly.pdbx_strand_id
1 'polypeptide(L)'
;MSESYTPEYLALAERFRPVFARIAEGVVERENSRTLPLEPLRWLKEAGFGTVRIPVADGGLGATLPSCSCCSPSWPRRIPTCRRRCVPTSRLSKTG
;
A
#
# COMPACT_ATOMS: atom_id res chain seq x y z
N MET A 1 8.86 15.41 13.87
CA MET A 1 8.44 14.60 12.71
C MET A 1 8.60 13.14 13.10
N SER A 2 7.71 12.65 13.97
CA SER A 2 7.80 11.30 14.54
C SER A 2 6.40 10.71 14.50
N GLU A 3 6.01 10.29 13.30
CA GLU A 3 4.74 9.61 13.06
C GLU A 3 4.84 8.20 13.63
N SER A 4 3.91 7.85 14.51
CA SER A 4 3.80 6.53 15.13
C SER A 4 3.37 5.52 14.06
N TYR A 5 4.34 4.82 13.48
CA TYR A 5 4.10 3.69 12.61
C TYR A 5 3.44 2.54 13.38
N THR A 6 2.43 1.91 12.80
CA THR A 6 1.76 0.76 13.42
C THR A 6 2.63 -0.50 13.32
N PRO A 7 2.48 -1.48 14.22
CA PRO A 7 3.25 -2.73 14.16
C PRO A 7 3.02 -3.50 12.84
N GLU A 8 1.83 -3.39 12.23
CA GLU A 8 1.54 -3.97 10.92
C GLU A 8 2.38 -3.31 9.82
N TYR A 9 2.52 -1.98 9.87
CA TYR A 9 3.42 -1.26 8.97
C TYR A 9 4.87 -1.72 9.16
N LEU A 10 5.34 -1.84 10.40
CA LEU A 10 6.72 -2.25 10.67
C LEU A 10 7.00 -3.66 10.13
N ALA A 11 6.08 -4.61 10.31
CA ALA A 11 6.21 -5.96 9.78
C ALA A 11 6.24 -6.00 8.24
N LEU A 12 5.41 -5.18 7.58
CA LEU A 12 5.45 -4.99 6.13
C LEU A 12 6.79 -4.36 5.70
N ALA A 13 7.22 -3.31 6.39
CA ALA A 13 8.44 -2.59 6.08
C ALA A 13 9.66 -3.51 6.17
N GLU A 14 9.82 -4.27 7.26
CA GLU A 14 10.91 -5.22 7.45
C GLU A 14 11.01 -6.24 6.31
N ARG A 15 9.87 -6.72 5.79
CA ARG A 15 9.83 -7.64 4.65
C ARG A 15 10.31 -7.02 3.35
N PHE A 16 9.99 -5.75 3.07
CA PHE A 16 10.30 -5.10 1.79
C PHE A 16 11.60 -4.29 1.79
N ARG A 17 12.09 -3.85 2.96
CA ARG A 17 13.35 -3.11 3.12
C ARG A 17 14.55 -3.75 2.41
N PRO A 18 14.84 -5.07 2.54
CA PRO A 18 15.99 -5.66 1.86
C PRO A 18 15.85 -5.66 0.34
N VAL A 19 14.63 -5.80 -0.19
CA VAL A 19 14.37 -5.72 -1.64
C VAL A 19 14.61 -4.30 -2.15
N PHE A 20 14.12 -3.28 -1.43
CA PHE A 20 14.38 -1.89 -1.81
C PHE A 20 15.85 -1.51 -1.72
N ALA A 21 16.57 -1.99 -0.70
CA ALA A 21 18.02 -1.77 -0.58
C ALA A 21 18.76 -2.31 -1.82
N ARG A 22 18.46 -3.55 -2.23
CA ARG A 22 19.04 -4.15 -3.43
C ARG A 22 18.68 -3.41 -4.72
N ILE A 23 17.45 -2.88 -4.81
CA ILE A 23 17.06 -2.06 -5.96
C ILE A 23 17.86 -0.75 -5.97
N ALA A 24 18.01 -0.10 -4.82
CA ALA A 24 18.69 1.19 -4.69
C ALA A 24 20.15 1.14 -5.18
N GLU A 25 20.85 0.02 -4.94
CA GLU A 25 22.25 -0.16 -5.35
C GLU A 25 22.51 0.07 -6.84
N GLY A 26 21.57 -0.27 -7.72
CA GLY A 26 21.76 -0.14 -9.18
C GLY A 26 20.93 0.97 -9.82
N VAL A 27 20.34 1.89 -9.04
CA VAL A 27 19.50 2.96 -9.59
C VAL A 27 20.31 3.91 -10.46
N VAL A 28 21.51 4.30 -10.03
CA VAL A 28 22.33 5.31 -10.71
C VAL A 28 22.73 4.84 -12.11
N GLU A 29 23.18 3.60 -12.25
CA GLU A 29 23.57 3.01 -13.53
C GLU A 29 22.39 2.86 -14.48
N ARG A 30 21.22 2.45 -13.97
CA ARG A 30 20.00 2.28 -14.78
C ARG A 30 19.42 3.60 -15.25
N GLU A 31 19.45 4.62 -14.38
CA GLU A 31 19.02 5.98 -14.71
C GLU A 31 19.88 6.56 -15.84
N ASN A 32 21.21 6.42 -15.72
CA ASN A 32 22.15 6.92 -16.72
C ASN A 32 22.01 6.18 -18.07
N SER A 33 21.81 4.87 -18.03
CA SER A 33 21.63 4.04 -19.24
C SER A 33 20.21 4.04 -19.82
N ARG A 34 19.23 4.66 -19.14
CA ARG A 34 17.79 4.61 -19.47
C ARG A 34 17.27 3.18 -19.67
N THR A 35 17.78 2.26 -18.85
CA THR A 35 17.45 0.83 -18.95
C THR A 35 16.17 0.51 -18.19
N LEU A 36 15.26 -0.23 -18.82
CA LEU A 36 14.02 -0.67 -18.18
C LEU A 36 14.30 -1.66 -17.03
N PRO A 37 13.81 -1.42 -15.81
CA PRO A 37 14.16 -2.22 -14.63
C PRO A 37 13.31 -3.50 -14.52
N LEU A 38 13.41 -4.39 -15.51
CA LEU A 38 12.65 -5.66 -15.53
C LEU A 38 12.99 -6.57 -14.34
N GLU A 39 14.27 -6.70 -13.99
CA GLU A 39 14.74 -7.50 -12.85
C GLU A 39 14.26 -6.96 -11.50
N PRO A 40 14.45 -5.67 -11.16
CA PRO A 40 13.83 -5.04 -9.99
C PRO A 40 12.32 -5.26 -9.88
N LEU A 41 11.62 -5.19 -11.03
CA LEU A 41 10.18 -5.42 -11.06
C LEU A 41 9.81 -6.87 -10.71
N ARG A 42 10.61 -7.85 -11.16
CA ARG A 42 10.43 -9.26 -10.79
C ARG A 42 10.62 -9.48 -9.29
N TRP A 43 11.65 -8.88 -8.69
CA TRP A 43 11.89 -9.00 -7.24
C TRP A 43 10.71 -8.46 -6.43
N LEU A 44 10.11 -7.34 -6.85
CA LEU A 44 8.92 -6.78 -6.20
C LEU A 44 7.68 -7.67 -6.39
N LYS A 45 7.52 -8.27 -7.57
CA LYS A 45 6.44 -9.21 -7.86
C LYS A 45 6.55 -10.48 -6.99
N GLU A 46 7.75 -11.04 -6.89
CA GLU A 46 8.05 -12.21 -6.05
C GLU A 46 7.88 -11.91 -4.57
N ALA A 47 8.24 -10.70 -4.13
CA ALA A 47 8.03 -10.26 -2.76
C ALA A 47 6.54 -10.07 -2.39
N GLY A 48 5.63 -10.05 -3.37
CA GLY A 48 4.20 -9.85 -3.17
C GLY A 48 3.80 -8.38 -3.05
N PHE A 49 4.60 -7.45 -3.56
CA PHE A 49 4.31 -6.01 -3.46
C PHE A 49 2.98 -5.64 -4.16
N GLY A 50 2.65 -6.34 -5.25
CA GLY A 50 1.39 -6.15 -5.98
C GLY A 50 0.14 -6.61 -5.21
N THR A 51 0.31 -7.50 -4.22
CA THR A 51 -0.80 -8.05 -3.41
C THR A 51 -0.89 -7.40 -2.03
N VAL A 52 -0.09 -6.35 -1.78
CA VAL A 52 -0.06 -5.63 -0.49
C VAL A 52 -1.44 -5.17 -0.04
N ARG A 53 -2.26 -4.67 -0.97
CA ARG A 53 -3.61 -4.16 -0.70
C ARG A 53 -4.74 -5.17 -0.92
N ILE A 54 -4.41 -6.39 -1.36
CA ILE A 54 -5.41 -7.44 -1.56
C ILE A 54 -5.75 -8.01 -0.18
N PRO A 55 -7.03 -8.25 0.15
CA PRO A 55 -7.41 -8.90 1.40
C PRO A 55 -6.70 -10.25 1.57
N VAL A 56 -6.41 -10.64 2.82
CA VAL A 56 -5.81 -11.96 3.10
C VAL A 56 -6.71 -13.10 2.62
N ALA A 57 -8.03 -12.90 2.65
CA ALA A 57 -9.03 -13.84 2.12
C ALA A 57 -8.85 -14.15 0.62
N ASP A 58 -8.30 -13.20 -0.13
CA ASP A 58 -8.04 -13.32 -1.58
C ASP A 58 -6.54 -13.59 -1.87
N GLY A 59 -5.74 -13.95 -0.84
CA GLY A 59 -4.31 -14.27 -0.97
C GLY A 59 -3.35 -13.08 -0.94
N GLY A 60 -3.76 -11.93 -0.41
CA GLY A 60 -2.94 -10.73 -0.26
C GLY A 60 -2.40 -10.46 1.16
N LEU A 61 -1.77 -9.29 1.34
CA LEU A 61 -1.19 -8.88 2.64
C LEU A 61 -2.14 -7.98 3.47
N GLY A 62 -3.32 -7.64 2.95
CA GLY A 62 -4.38 -6.97 3.70
C GLY A 62 -4.03 -5.57 4.24
N ALA A 63 -3.01 -4.90 3.68
CA ALA A 63 -2.62 -3.58 4.15
C ALA A 63 -3.70 -2.55 3.79
N THR A 64 -4.34 -2.00 4.82
CA THR A 64 -5.26 -0.88 4.70
C THR A 64 -4.49 0.42 4.80
N LEU A 65 -4.72 1.33 3.85
CA LEU A 65 -4.26 2.71 4.02
C LEU A 65 -5.03 3.29 5.23
N PRO A 66 -4.35 4.01 6.16
CA PRO A 66 -5.05 4.74 7.20
C PRO A 66 -6.09 5.62 6.51
N SER A 67 -7.33 5.46 6.98
CA SER A 67 -8.56 6.03 6.45
C SER A 67 -8.34 7.35 5.72
N CYS A 68 -8.66 7.35 4.43
CA CYS A 68 -8.74 8.56 3.61
C CYS A 68 -9.34 9.71 4.44
N SER A 69 -8.59 10.80 4.61
CA SER A 69 -8.96 11.95 5.47
C SER A 69 -10.31 12.59 5.11
N CYS A 70 -10.87 12.23 3.95
CA CYS A 70 -12.20 12.59 3.46
C CYS A 70 -13.35 12.20 4.41
N CYS A 71 -13.14 11.27 5.36
CA CYS A 71 -14.14 10.87 6.37
C CYS A 71 -13.97 11.57 7.73
N SER A 72 -13.23 12.68 7.83
CA SER A 72 -13.23 13.48 9.06
C SER A 72 -14.58 14.23 9.22
N PRO A 73 -15.20 14.24 10.42
CA PRO A 73 -16.45 14.97 10.69
C PRO A 73 -16.39 16.48 10.42
N SER A 74 -15.18 17.07 10.34
CA SER A 74 -14.97 18.51 10.16
C SER A 74 -14.85 18.95 8.70
N TRP A 75 -14.93 18.05 7.73
CA TRP A 75 -14.73 18.40 6.31
C TRP A 75 -16.00 19.02 5.69
N PRO A 76 -15.90 20.14 4.94
CA PRO A 76 -17.06 20.81 4.38
C PRO A 76 -17.77 19.93 3.34
N ARG A 77 -19.05 19.62 3.60
CA ARG A 77 -19.98 18.82 2.77
C ARG A 77 -20.37 19.53 1.45
N ARG A 78 -19.41 20.04 0.68
CA ARG A 78 -19.69 20.82 -0.52
C ARG A 78 -18.81 20.45 -1.71
N ILE A 79 -18.48 19.17 -1.85
CA ILE A 79 -17.88 18.62 -3.08
C ILE A 79 -18.78 17.47 -3.60
N PRO A 80 -19.44 17.61 -4.77
CA PRO A 80 -20.44 16.66 -5.26
C PRO A 80 -19.90 15.26 -5.63
N THR A 81 -18.59 15.12 -5.83
CA THR A 81 -17.98 13.91 -6.40
C THR A 81 -17.72 12.79 -5.39
N CYS A 82 -17.81 13.04 -4.07
CA CYS A 82 -17.57 12.00 -3.05
C CYS A 82 -18.76 11.05 -2.80
N ARG A 83 -19.93 11.28 -3.42
CA ARG A 83 -21.18 10.64 -2.98
C ARG A 83 -21.37 9.17 -3.36
N ARG A 84 -20.44 8.47 -4.03
CA ARG A 84 -20.76 7.14 -4.60
C ARG A 84 -19.98 5.92 -4.10
N ARG A 85 -18.98 6.02 -3.23
CA ARG A 85 -18.39 4.78 -2.67
C ARG A 85 -17.68 4.88 -1.33
N CYS A 86 -18.32 5.48 -0.34
CA CYS A 86 -18.04 5.13 1.06
C CYS A 86 -19.06 4.07 1.49
N VAL A 87 -18.72 2.79 1.28
CA VAL A 87 -19.38 1.71 2.01
C VAL A 87 -18.51 1.44 3.22
N PRO A 88 -18.97 1.70 4.46
CA PRO A 88 -18.22 1.31 5.65
C PRO A 88 -18.12 -0.22 5.70
N THR A 89 -16.89 -0.73 5.77
CA THR A 89 -16.54 -2.17 5.81
C THR A 89 -17.07 -2.89 7.06
N SER A 90 -17.72 -2.18 8.00
CA SER A 90 -18.23 -2.72 9.26
C SER A 90 -19.55 -3.50 9.15
N ARG A 91 -20.10 -3.72 7.94
CA ARG A 91 -21.37 -4.43 7.74
C ARG A 91 -21.23 -5.67 6.83
N LEU A 92 -20.20 -6.47 7.04
CA LEU A 92 -20.07 -7.82 6.42
C LEU A 92 -19.95 -8.95 7.45
N SER A 93 -20.05 -8.68 8.76
CA SER A 93 -20.05 -9.69 9.82
C SER A 93 -21.44 -9.84 10.47
N LYS A 94 -22.45 -10.24 9.68
CA LYS A 94 -23.68 -10.88 10.22
C LYS A 94 -24.58 -11.43 9.11
N THR A 95 -24.22 -12.58 8.53
CA THR A 95 -25.21 -13.57 8.07
C THR A 95 -24.50 -14.92 7.93
N GLY A 96 -24.97 -15.93 8.68
CA GLY A 96 -24.43 -17.27 8.77
C GLY A 96 -24.43 -17.73 10.22
#